data_AF-A0A662PUA2-F1
#
_entry.id   AF-A0A662PUA2-F1
#
_cell.length_a   1.000
_cell.length_b   1.000
_cell.length_c   1.000
_cell.angle_alpha   90.00
_cell.angle_beta   90.00
_cell.angle_gamma   90.00
#
_symmetry.space_group_name_H-M   'P 1'
#
loop_
_entity.id
_entity.type
_entity.pdbx_description
1 polymer ?
#
loop_
_entity_poly.entity_id
_entity_poly.type
_entity_poly.pdbx_seq_one_letter_code
_entity_poly.pdbx_strand_id
1 'polypeptide(L)'
;MKAGNRVQVKLDDRTIFDGVIHERKISQSDRLECEVAAYTSLIRYERYIVYRFYQAGTRAGEIIRDLGKLIDGEIPVNLSGVEDGDSLLSPWRIENETALKVMRSVARGTSCWLRMKPCLSYLSFDGVDDYVEVPDSPSLRPTTEVTIVVWLNLRGWTGYATIVGKHYFKQDYYALGLRGAEGSVGFLTYESSTGTDVLYFTYNYYNQWKQIAAVFDDGVKQVYIDGDKIAEKTAPHTTLTPVDAPLVVGAFLDHAKYLNGTVSQVLVYNRALTDIEIQYLYQNPLAPPTDSLVLWLRFNEGSGSVVYDWSGNENHGTIYGAEWGYEVYPKYVNSMLLEFRPKVTT
;
A
#
# COMPACT_ATOMS: atom_id res chain seq x y z
N MET A 1 -30.60 -19.70 -22.16
CA MET A 1 -30.23 -20.87 -21.34
C MET A 1 -31.02 -20.84 -20.01
N LYS A 2 -30.88 -21.84 -19.13
CA LYS A 2 -31.41 -21.80 -17.76
C LYS A 2 -30.44 -21.10 -16.81
N ALA A 3 -30.96 -20.45 -15.77
CA ALA A 3 -30.16 -19.95 -14.65
C ALA A 3 -29.41 -21.09 -13.94
N GLY A 4 -28.21 -20.80 -13.42
CA GLY A 4 -27.35 -21.77 -12.74
C GLY A 4 -26.50 -22.64 -13.67
N ASN A 5 -26.76 -22.65 -14.98
CA ASN A 5 -25.93 -23.37 -15.94
C ASN A 5 -24.64 -22.58 -16.27
N ARG A 6 -23.50 -23.27 -16.29
CA ARG A 6 -22.26 -22.78 -16.90
C ARG A 6 -22.38 -22.79 -18.43
N VAL A 7 -21.90 -21.75 -19.08
CA VAL A 7 -21.95 -21.52 -20.53
C VAL A 7 -20.63 -20.95 -21.00
N GLN A 8 -20.10 -21.51 -22.08
CA GLN A 8 -18.94 -20.99 -22.79
C GLN A 8 -19.38 -20.43 -24.15
N VAL A 9 -18.96 -19.21 -24.47
CA VAL A 9 -19.24 -18.54 -25.76
C VAL A 9 -17.92 -18.32 -26.49
N LYS A 10 -17.92 -18.63 -27.79
CA LYS A 10 -16.77 -18.47 -28.68
C LYS A 10 -17.09 -17.53 -29.84
N LEU A 11 -16.06 -16.82 -30.30
CA LEU A 11 -16.03 -16.11 -31.57
C LEU A 11 -14.69 -16.45 -32.24
N ASP A 12 -14.73 -16.89 -33.49
CA ASP A 12 -13.57 -17.28 -34.30
C ASP A 12 -12.57 -18.16 -33.51
N ASP A 13 -13.10 -19.29 -33.04
CA ASP A 13 -12.51 -20.32 -32.16
C ASP A 13 -12.02 -19.88 -30.77
N ARG A 14 -11.89 -18.58 -30.51
CA ARG A 14 -11.50 -18.01 -29.21
C ARG A 14 -12.68 -17.98 -28.24
N THR A 15 -12.48 -18.49 -27.03
CA THR A 15 -13.44 -18.31 -25.92
C THR A 15 -13.44 -16.85 -25.48
N ILE A 16 -14.57 -16.17 -25.66
CA ILE A 16 -14.79 -14.77 -25.24
C ILE A 16 -15.58 -14.66 -23.93
N PHE A 17 -16.23 -15.74 -23.50
CA PHE A 17 -16.90 -15.84 -22.19
C PHE A 17 -16.92 -17.29 -21.72
N ASP A 18 -16.69 -17.52 -20.43
CA ASP A 18 -16.96 -18.80 -19.76
C ASP A 18 -17.41 -18.51 -18.33
N GLY A 19 -18.68 -18.79 -18.01
CA GLY A 19 -19.27 -18.38 -16.74
C GLY A 19 -20.67 -18.95 -16.50
N VAL A 20 -21.22 -18.71 -15.31
CA VAL A 20 -22.55 -19.18 -14.91
C VAL A 20 -23.59 -18.09 -15.16
N ILE A 21 -24.72 -18.45 -15.77
CA ILE A 21 -25.81 -17.50 -16.04
C ILE A 21 -26.69 -17.33 -14.81
N HIS A 22 -26.90 -16.09 -14.40
CA HIS A 22 -27.86 -15.69 -13.37
C HIS A 22 -28.96 -14.83 -14.03
N GLU A 23 -30.23 -15.08 -13.70
CA GLU A 23 -31.38 -14.56 -14.47
C GLU A 23 -32.19 -13.48 -13.72
N ARG A 24 -32.63 -12.45 -14.45
CA ARG A 24 -33.77 -11.59 -14.09
C ARG A 24 -34.50 -11.09 -15.36
N LYS A 25 -35.78 -10.73 -15.26
CA LYS A 25 -36.74 -10.54 -16.37
C LYS A 25 -38.02 -9.84 -15.85
N ILE A 26 -38.95 -9.31 -16.64
CA ILE A 26 -39.06 -9.04 -18.11
C ILE A 26 -39.32 -7.49 -18.27
N SER A 27 -39.75 -6.81 -19.35
CA SER A 27 -40.19 -7.01 -20.76
C SER A 27 -39.90 -5.68 -21.53
N GLN A 28 -40.21 -5.43 -22.82
CA GLN A 28 -40.96 -6.14 -23.88
C GLN A 28 -40.39 -5.74 -25.27
N SER A 29 -40.90 -6.34 -26.36
CA SER A 29 -40.41 -6.29 -27.76
C SER A 29 -39.16 -7.16 -28.02
N ASP A 30 -39.03 -7.67 -29.25
CA ASP A 30 -38.36 -8.95 -29.58
C ASP A 30 -36.81 -8.92 -29.62
N ARG A 31 -36.18 -8.24 -28.65
CA ARG A 31 -34.72 -8.25 -28.50
C ARG A 31 -34.32 -8.70 -27.09
N LEU A 32 -33.66 -9.85 -27.03
CA LEU A 32 -33.17 -10.44 -25.79
C LEU A 32 -31.76 -9.89 -25.46
N GLU A 33 -31.70 -8.59 -25.17
CA GLU A 33 -30.44 -7.94 -24.77
C GLU A 33 -30.02 -8.45 -23.38
N CYS A 34 -28.76 -8.88 -23.30
CA CYS A 34 -28.18 -9.53 -22.12
C CYS A 34 -26.98 -8.70 -21.65
N GLU A 35 -27.12 -8.03 -20.49
CA GLU A 35 -26.05 -7.23 -19.91
C GLU A 35 -25.04 -8.15 -19.20
N VAL A 36 -23.88 -8.37 -19.83
CA VAL A 36 -22.85 -9.30 -19.33
C VAL A 36 -21.79 -8.55 -18.52
N ALA A 37 -21.98 -8.50 -17.20
CA ALA A 37 -20.98 -8.00 -16.26
C ALA A 37 -19.83 -9.01 -16.10
N ALA A 38 -18.78 -8.88 -16.94
CA ALA A 38 -17.58 -9.70 -16.89
C ALA A 38 -16.62 -9.21 -15.79
N TYR A 39 -16.66 -9.83 -14.61
CA TYR A 39 -15.70 -9.57 -13.54
C TYR A 39 -14.39 -10.33 -13.76
N THR A 40 -13.45 -9.73 -14.49
CA THR A 40 -12.07 -10.21 -14.56
C THR A 40 -11.41 -10.04 -13.19
N SER A 41 -11.13 -11.18 -12.52
CA SER A 41 -10.35 -11.28 -11.27
C SER A 41 -10.75 -10.32 -10.14
N LEU A 42 -11.83 -10.65 -9.42
CA LEU A 42 -12.16 -10.04 -8.12
C LEU A 42 -12.20 -11.07 -6.98
N ILE A 43 -11.58 -10.69 -5.87
CA ILE A 43 -11.19 -11.52 -4.73
C ILE A 43 -12.42 -12.12 -4.01
N ARG A 44 -12.35 -13.40 -3.63
CA ARG A 44 -13.33 -14.01 -2.70
C ARG A 44 -13.12 -13.44 -1.29
N TYR A 45 -14.15 -12.82 -0.73
CA TYR A 45 -14.22 -12.45 0.68
C TYR A 45 -15.39 -13.18 1.36
N GLU A 46 -15.09 -14.25 2.09
CA GLU A 46 -16.02 -14.90 3.03
C GLU A 46 -15.55 -14.58 4.45
N ARG A 47 -16.31 -13.77 5.20
CA ARG A 47 -16.04 -13.49 6.62
C ARG A 47 -17.34 -13.43 7.43
N TYR A 48 -17.36 -14.22 8.51
CA TYR A 48 -18.31 -14.33 9.62
C TYR A 48 -19.82 -14.18 9.35
N ILE A 49 -20.54 -15.30 9.50
CA ILE A 49 -22.00 -15.35 9.57
C ILE A 49 -22.47 -14.87 10.96
N VAL A 50 -23.44 -13.96 10.99
CA VAL A 50 -23.96 -13.32 12.22
C VAL A 50 -25.34 -13.83 12.57
N TYR A 51 -25.54 -14.07 13.86
CA TYR A 51 -26.83 -14.26 14.52
C TYR A 51 -26.96 -13.25 15.67
N ARG A 52 -27.90 -12.30 15.57
CA ARG A 52 -28.12 -11.20 16.54
C ARG A 52 -29.59 -10.79 16.61
N PHE A 53 -29.97 -10.20 17.75
CA PHE A 53 -31.27 -9.61 17.99
C PHE A 53 -31.10 -8.31 18.77
N TYR A 54 -31.67 -7.21 18.27
CA TYR A 54 -31.67 -5.89 18.90
C TYR A 54 -33.11 -5.48 19.23
N GLN A 55 -33.31 -4.82 20.38
CA GLN A 55 -34.64 -4.43 20.85
C GLN A 55 -35.06 -3.06 20.27
N ALA A 56 -36.35 -2.74 20.39
CA ALA A 56 -36.77 -1.36 20.23
C ALA A 56 -36.07 -0.49 21.30
N GLY A 57 -35.61 0.70 20.89
CA GLY A 57 -34.81 1.61 21.71
C GLY A 57 -33.29 1.50 21.54
N THR A 58 -32.75 0.42 20.95
CA THR A 58 -31.31 0.33 20.60
C THR A 58 -30.95 1.35 19.52
N ARG A 59 -29.82 2.05 19.65
CA ARG A 59 -29.40 3.12 18.73
C ARG A 59 -28.57 2.61 17.55
N ALA A 60 -28.64 3.31 16.41
CA ALA A 60 -27.94 2.91 15.19
C ALA A 60 -26.41 2.75 15.38
N GLY A 61 -25.77 3.70 16.08
CA GLY A 61 -24.35 3.65 16.40
C GLY A 61 -23.98 2.54 17.39
N GLU A 62 -24.87 2.14 18.30
CA GLU A 62 -24.66 0.99 19.19
C GLU A 62 -24.58 -0.32 18.38
N ILE A 63 -25.46 -0.49 17.40
CA ILE A 63 -25.50 -1.64 16.48
C ILE A 63 -24.24 -1.69 15.61
N ILE A 64 -23.82 -0.54 15.06
CA ILE A 64 -22.57 -0.45 14.28
C ILE A 64 -21.36 -0.80 15.14
N ARG A 65 -21.32 -0.35 16.41
CA ARG A 65 -20.22 -0.65 17.35
C ARG A 65 -20.25 -2.08 17.89
N ASP A 66 -21.39 -2.79 17.88
CA ASP A 66 -21.45 -4.23 18.15
C ASP A 66 -20.96 -5.05 16.94
N LEU A 67 -21.44 -4.72 15.73
CA LEU A 67 -21.05 -5.43 14.50
C LEU A 67 -19.58 -5.22 14.11
N GLY A 68 -19.00 -4.04 14.38
CA GLY A 68 -17.58 -3.77 14.14
C GLY A 68 -16.65 -4.67 14.97
N LYS A 69 -17.00 -4.94 16.24
CA LYS A 69 -16.23 -5.84 17.12
C LYS A 69 -16.17 -7.29 16.64
N LEU A 70 -17.07 -7.69 15.74
CA LEU A 70 -17.08 -9.03 15.13
C LEU A 70 -16.09 -9.17 13.95
N ILE A 71 -15.38 -8.09 13.61
CA ILE A 71 -14.43 -8.02 12.48
C ILE A 71 -12.99 -7.73 12.97
N ASP A 72 -12.86 -7.22 14.20
CA ASP A 72 -11.66 -6.67 14.85
C ASP A 72 -10.47 -7.66 14.97
N GLY A 73 -10.70 -8.97 14.78
CA GLY A 73 -9.67 -10.01 14.89
C GLY A 73 -8.73 -10.14 13.68
N GLU A 74 -9.04 -9.52 12.54
CA GLU A 74 -8.20 -9.54 11.34
C GLU A 74 -8.01 -8.17 10.67
N ILE A 75 -8.91 -7.20 10.91
CA ILE A 75 -8.76 -5.80 10.48
C ILE A 75 -9.38 -4.91 11.57
N PRO A 76 -8.61 -4.07 12.28
CA PRO A 76 -9.15 -3.15 13.28
C PRO A 76 -10.13 -2.16 12.66
N VAL A 77 -11.35 -2.09 13.18
CA VAL A 77 -12.37 -1.14 12.69
C VAL A 77 -12.41 0.06 13.61
N ASN A 78 -11.89 1.22 13.16
CA ASN A 78 -11.97 2.42 13.99
C ASN A 78 -13.42 2.93 14.10
N LEU A 79 -13.98 2.79 15.31
CA LEU A 79 -15.33 3.16 15.68
C LEU A 79 -15.42 4.51 16.43
N SER A 80 -14.30 5.22 16.66
CA SER A 80 -14.22 6.38 17.55
C SER A 80 -14.94 7.65 17.06
N GLY A 81 -15.53 7.61 15.86
CA GLY A 81 -16.38 8.66 15.28
C GLY A 81 -17.80 8.19 14.93
N VAL A 82 -18.23 7.02 15.40
CA VAL A 82 -19.59 6.52 15.18
C VAL A 82 -20.53 7.17 16.20
N GLU A 83 -21.24 8.20 15.74
CA GLU A 83 -22.36 8.79 16.47
C GLU A 83 -23.52 7.80 16.63
N ASP A 84 -24.31 7.97 17.69
CA ASP A 84 -25.40 7.06 18.03
C ASP A 84 -26.57 7.08 17.03
N GLY A 85 -26.87 8.25 16.46
CA GLY A 85 -28.05 8.44 15.62
C GLY A 85 -29.38 8.14 16.33
N ASP A 86 -30.42 7.91 15.53
CA ASP A 86 -31.75 7.58 16.03
C ASP A 86 -31.86 6.16 16.61
N SER A 87 -32.91 5.95 17.41
CA SER A 87 -33.21 4.69 18.08
C SER A 87 -34.17 3.83 17.24
N LEU A 88 -33.98 2.51 17.24
CA LEU A 88 -34.88 1.55 16.59
C LEU A 88 -36.30 1.67 17.16
N LEU A 89 -37.29 1.92 16.30
CA LEU A 89 -38.71 2.01 16.68
C LEU A 89 -39.37 0.62 16.84
N SER A 90 -38.68 -0.46 16.47
CA SER A 90 -39.12 -1.85 16.56
C SER A 90 -37.92 -2.80 16.70
N PRO A 91 -38.08 -4.01 17.26
CA PRO A 91 -36.97 -4.97 17.39
C PRO A 91 -36.54 -5.54 16.03
N TRP A 92 -35.24 -5.79 15.87
CA TRP A 92 -34.62 -6.30 14.64
C TRP A 92 -33.86 -7.61 14.89
N ARG A 93 -34.02 -8.59 13.99
CA ARG A 93 -33.34 -9.90 14.04
C ARG A 93 -32.50 -10.10 12.78
N ILE A 94 -31.27 -10.59 12.96
CA ILE A 94 -30.26 -10.82 11.92
C ILE A 94 -29.83 -12.28 12.02
N GLU A 95 -29.93 -13.05 10.95
CA GLU A 95 -29.58 -14.47 10.89
C GLU A 95 -28.99 -14.82 9.53
N ASN A 96 -28.01 -15.73 9.48
CA ASN A 96 -27.37 -16.18 8.23
C ASN A 96 -26.81 -15.07 7.32
N GLU A 97 -26.51 -13.89 7.89
CA GLU A 97 -26.03 -12.73 7.16
C GLU A 97 -24.62 -12.33 7.61
N THR A 98 -23.77 -11.84 6.71
CA THR A 98 -22.40 -11.44 7.08
C THR A 98 -22.40 -10.05 7.72
N ALA A 99 -21.57 -9.84 8.75
CA ALA A 99 -21.49 -8.56 9.48
C ALA A 99 -21.35 -7.36 8.54
N LEU A 100 -20.49 -7.50 7.52
CA LEU A 100 -20.25 -6.50 6.49
C LEU A 100 -21.48 -6.23 5.60
N LYS A 101 -22.29 -7.26 5.27
CA LYS A 101 -23.53 -7.10 4.49
C LYS A 101 -24.65 -6.45 5.32
N VAL A 102 -24.69 -6.70 6.63
CA VAL A 102 -25.64 -6.06 7.56
C VAL A 102 -25.33 -4.58 7.75
N MET A 103 -24.07 -4.20 7.99
CA MET A 103 -23.67 -2.78 8.09
C MET A 103 -23.97 -2.00 6.79
N ARG A 104 -23.77 -2.63 5.62
CA ARG A 104 -24.19 -2.11 4.30
C ARG A 104 -25.71 -1.97 4.11
N SER A 105 -26.52 -2.54 5.01
CA SER A 105 -27.99 -2.48 4.97
C SER A 105 -28.55 -1.42 5.92
N VAL A 106 -27.97 -1.26 7.12
CA VAL A 106 -28.38 -0.22 8.10
C VAL A 106 -28.18 1.20 7.54
N ALA A 107 -27.15 1.40 6.71
CA ALA A 107 -26.87 2.65 5.99
C ALA A 107 -27.94 3.08 4.95
N ARG A 108 -29.09 2.38 4.87
CA ARG A 108 -30.22 2.73 3.99
C ARG A 108 -31.28 3.62 4.65
N GLY A 109 -31.18 3.89 5.96
CA GLY A 109 -32.16 4.71 6.70
C GLY A 109 -32.00 6.22 6.51
N THR A 110 -30.76 6.71 6.43
CA THR A 110 -30.46 8.15 6.41
C THR A 110 -29.24 8.42 5.51
N SER A 111 -29.29 9.46 4.68
CA SER A 111 -28.23 9.80 3.71
C SER A 111 -26.92 10.24 4.37
N CYS A 112 -25.97 9.33 4.53
CA CYS A 112 -24.65 9.60 5.13
C CYS A 112 -23.52 9.65 4.09
N TRP A 113 -22.80 10.77 4.02
CA TRP A 113 -21.59 10.92 3.21
C TRP A 113 -20.36 10.37 3.95
N LEU A 114 -19.99 9.11 3.70
CA LEU A 114 -18.78 8.50 4.26
C LEU A 114 -17.51 9.03 3.57
N ARG A 115 -17.06 10.22 3.96
CA ARG A 115 -15.78 10.79 3.49
C ARG A 115 -14.60 10.14 4.24
N MET A 116 -14.24 8.94 3.83
CA MET A 116 -13.06 8.26 4.37
C MET A 116 -11.78 8.97 3.89
N LYS A 117 -10.97 9.43 4.85
CA LYS A 117 -9.55 9.72 4.60
C LYS A 117 -8.78 8.40 4.76
N PRO A 118 -8.10 7.89 3.72
CA PRO A 118 -7.16 6.80 3.93
C PRO A 118 -6.04 7.26 4.87
N CYS A 119 -5.68 6.41 5.83
CA CYS A 119 -4.54 6.65 6.71
C CYS A 119 -3.29 6.04 6.07
N LEU A 120 -2.14 6.67 6.31
CA LEU A 120 -0.85 6.11 5.93
C LEU A 120 -0.36 5.25 7.10
N SER A 121 -0.34 3.93 6.93
CA SER A 121 0.24 2.99 7.89
C SER A 121 1.76 2.97 7.76
N TYR A 122 2.49 2.83 8.87
CA TYR A 122 3.94 2.99 8.91
C TYR A 122 4.62 2.12 9.96
N LEU A 123 5.94 2.01 9.86
CA LEU A 123 6.81 1.66 10.98
C LEU A 123 7.52 2.89 11.54
N SER A 124 7.62 2.94 12.87
CA SER A 124 8.27 3.96 13.68
C SER A 124 9.66 3.48 14.07
N PHE A 125 10.67 4.28 13.72
CA PHE A 125 12.08 4.05 14.04
C PHE A 125 12.55 5.16 15.00
N ASP A 126 13.04 4.81 16.18
CA ASP A 126 13.38 5.74 17.27
C ASP A 126 14.81 6.32 17.17
N GLY A 127 15.70 5.66 16.43
CA GLY A 127 17.11 6.02 16.26
C GLY A 127 18.09 5.37 17.23
N VAL A 128 17.69 4.32 17.97
CA VAL A 128 18.51 3.59 18.95
C VAL A 128 18.88 2.19 18.46
N ASP A 129 17.91 1.32 18.16
CA ASP A 129 18.15 -0.04 17.64
C ASP A 129 17.13 -0.57 16.60
N ASP A 130 16.22 0.27 16.12
CA ASP A 130 15.13 -0.09 15.19
C ASP A 130 15.55 -0.33 13.71
N TYR A 131 15.17 -1.49 13.14
CA TYR A 131 15.30 -1.77 11.69
C TYR A 131 14.33 -2.85 11.16
N VAL A 132 14.24 -2.96 9.83
CA VAL A 132 13.65 -4.11 9.13
C VAL A 132 14.72 -4.73 8.23
N GLU A 133 14.87 -6.05 8.30
CA GLU A 133 15.76 -6.82 7.42
C GLU A 133 14.92 -7.67 6.45
N VAL A 134 15.13 -7.49 5.15
CA VAL A 134 14.62 -8.36 4.08
C VAL A 134 15.79 -9.24 3.61
N PRO A 135 15.67 -10.58 3.66
CA PRO A 135 16.73 -11.49 3.20
C PRO A 135 17.19 -11.22 1.77
N ASP A 136 18.41 -11.65 1.43
CA ASP A 136 18.86 -11.58 0.05
C ASP A 136 18.01 -12.47 -0.87
N SER A 137 17.76 -11.97 -2.08
CA SER A 137 17.01 -12.65 -3.13
C SER A 137 17.51 -12.18 -4.51
N PRO A 138 17.59 -13.04 -5.53
CA PRO A 138 18.00 -12.66 -6.89
C PRO A 138 17.14 -11.55 -7.52
N SER A 139 15.85 -11.43 -7.17
CA SER A 139 15.01 -10.33 -7.67
C SER A 139 15.41 -8.96 -7.09
N LEU A 140 16.08 -8.95 -5.94
CA LEU A 140 16.70 -7.77 -5.32
C LEU A 140 18.16 -7.55 -5.80
N ARG A 141 18.55 -8.12 -6.94
CA ARG A 141 19.89 -7.94 -7.54
C ARG A 141 19.87 -7.33 -8.97
N PRO A 142 19.32 -6.12 -9.17
CA PRO A 142 19.36 -5.40 -10.46
C PRO A 142 20.79 -5.03 -10.92
N THR A 143 21.10 -5.22 -12.20
CA THR A 143 22.47 -5.05 -12.74
C THR A 143 22.67 -3.82 -13.63
N THR A 144 21.59 -3.16 -14.08
CA THR A 144 21.64 -1.98 -14.97
C THR A 144 20.75 -0.84 -14.50
N GLU A 145 19.55 -1.13 -14.06
CA GLU A 145 18.53 -0.15 -13.67
C GLU A 145 17.95 -0.47 -12.29
N VAL A 146 17.69 0.56 -11.48
CA VAL A 146 16.95 0.39 -10.22
C VAL A 146 16.16 1.64 -9.89
N THR A 147 14.93 1.47 -9.42
CA THR A 147 14.18 2.55 -8.77
C THR A 147 13.83 2.17 -7.34
N ILE A 148 14.17 3.04 -6.40
CA ILE A 148 13.75 2.97 -5.00
C ILE A 148 12.68 4.04 -4.79
N VAL A 149 11.57 3.69 -4.14
CA VAL A 149 10.56 4.68 -3.70
C VAL A 149 10.24 4.44 -2.23
N VAL A 150 10.12 5.51 -1.46
CA VAL A 150 9.81 5.45 -0.03
C VAL A 150 9.07 6.70 0.42
N TRP A 151 8.10 6.56 1.32
CA TRP A 151 7.57 7.69 2.08
C TRP A 151 8.30 7.78 3.42
N LEU A 152 8.83 8.96 3.74
CA LEU A 152 9.65 9.23 4.92
C LEU A 152 9.17 10.49 5.63
N ASN A 153 9.14 10.45 6.97
CA ASN A 153 8.96 11.61 7.84
C ASN A 153 10.06 11.55 8.92
N LEU A 154 11.02 12.48 8.90
CA LEU A 154 12.11 12.49 9.88
C LEU A 154 11.71 13.22 11.17
N ARG A 155 12.09 12.61 12.30
CA ARG A 155 11.97 13.17 13.65
C ARG A 155 13.31 13.72 14.15
N GLY A 156 14.43 13.13 13.75
CA GLY A 156 15.79 13.58 14.13
C GLY A 156 16.88 13.12 13.15
N TRP A 157 18.08 13.70 13.27
CA TRP A 157 19.22 13.38 12.40
C TRP A 157 20.44 12.94 13.20
N THR A 158 20.71 11.63 13.20
CA THR A 158 21.84 10.96 13.87
C THR A 158 23.14 10.95 13.04
N GLY A 159 23.12 11.58 11.85
CA GLY A 159 24.28 11.75 10.96
C GLY A 159 24.31 10.78 9.80
N TYR A 160 24.28 9.48 10.08
CA TYR A 160 24.25 8.42 9.05
C TYR A 160 23.20 7.37 9.41
N ALA A 161 22.37 7.01 8.44
CA ALA A 161 21.47 5.86 8.51
C ALA A 161 21.15 5.42 7.07
N THR A 162 20.75 4.18 6.86
CA THR A 162 20.13 3.78 5.58
C THR A 162 18.61 3.88 5.75
N ILE A 163 17.95 4.65 4.89
CA ILE A 163 16.48 4.72 4.85
C ILE A 163 15.97 3.42 4.25
N VAL A 164 16.53 3.00 3.10
CA VAL A 164 16.32 1.71 2.46
C VAL A 164 17.50 1.40 1.54
N GLY A 165 18.01 0.17 1.52
CA GLY A 165 18.98 -0.27 0.52
C GLY A 165 19.68 -1.59 0.80
N LYS A 166 20.44 -2.07 -0.19
CA LYS A 166 21.39 -3.18 -0.06
C LYS A 166 22.80 -2.63 -0.06
N HIS A 167 23.61 -3.05 0.90
CA HIS A 167 24.97 -2.57 1.06
C HIS A 167 25.82 -3.60 1.81
N TYR A 168 27.06 -3.80 1.39
CA TYR A 168 28.00 -4.75 1.99
C TYR A 168 29.38 -4.12 2.15
N PHE A 169 29.88 -3.98 3.38
CA PHE A 169 31.25 -3.55 3.74
C PHE A 169 31.98 -2.64 2.71
N LYS A 170 31.55 -1.36 2.63
CA LYS A 170 31.99 -0.29 1.68
C LYS A 170 31.43 -0.35 0.25
N GLN A 171 30.56 -1.29 -0.05
CA GLN A 171 29.86 -1.46 -1.33
C GLN A 171 28.37 -1.10 -1.15
N ASP A 172 28.00 0.18 -1.27
CA ASP A 172 26.59 0.61 -1.23
C ASP A 172 25.94 0.33 -2.60
N TYR A 173 25.62 -0.95 -2.85
CA TYR A 173 25.11 -1.51 -4.12
C TYR A 173 23.97 -0.70 -4.74
N TYR A 174 22.88 -0.54 -3.99
CA TYR A 174 21.91 0.52 -4.19
C TYR A 174 21.31 0.90 -2.84
N ALA A 175 21.37 2.17 -2.48
CA ALA A 175 20.84 2.64 -1.19
C ALA A 175 20.41 4.10 -1.23
N LEU A 176 19.35 4.39 -0.49
CA LEU A 176 18.94 5.73 -0.09
C LEU A 176 19.22 5.90 1.41
N GLY A 177 19.91 6.97 1.81
CA GLY A 177 20.26 7.13 3.22
C GLY A 177 20.75 8.51 3.62
N LEU A 178 20.71 8.77 4.92
CA LEU A 178 21.30 9.95 5.54
C LEU A 178 22.82 9.83 5.44
N ARG A 179 23.51 10.89 4.99
CA ARG A 179 24.96 10.87 4.73
C ARG A 179 25.61 12.18 5.19
N GLY A 180 25.98 12.22 6.46
CA GLY A 180 26.83 13.26 7.05
C GLY A 180 26.05 14.35 7.80
N ALA A 181 26.28 15.60 7.41
CA ALA A 181 25.63 16.75 8.03
C ALA A 181 24.09 16.74 7.80
N GLU A 182 23.39 17.48 8.65
CA GLU A 182 21.92 17.57 8.64
C GLU A 182 21.36 17.93 7.26
N GLY A 183 20.32 17.20 6.84
CA GLY A 183 19.63 17.41 5.56
C GLY A 183 20.30 16.76 4.34
N SER A 184 21.56 16.31 4.43
CA SER A 184 22.32 15.66 3.36
C SER A 184 21.89 14.20 3.16
N VAL A 185 20.95 13.95 2.24
CA VAL A 185 20.57 12.59 1.83
C VAL A 185 21.36 12.20 0.59
N GLY A 186 21.80 10.95 0.52
CA GLY A 186 22.51 10.39 -0.62
C GLY A 186 21.71 9.26 -1.29
N PHE A 187 21.70 9.26 -2.62
CA PHE A 187 21.41 8.06 -3.43
C PHE A 187 22.73 7.44 -3.89
N LEU A 188 23.02 6.25 -3.39
CA LEU A 188 24.28 5.54 -3.55
C LEU A 188 24.09 4.37 -4.52
N THR A 189 25.10 4.15 -5.37
CA THR A 189 25.21 2.94 -6.19
C THR A 189 26.67 2.51 -6.30
N TYR A 190 26.93 1.20 -6.39
CA TYR A 190 28.28 0.64 -6.44
C TYR A 190 28.52 -0.22 -7.69
N GLU A 191 29.68 -0.01 -8.31
CA GLU A 191 30.26 -0.88 -9.34
C GLU A 191 31.71 -1.24 -8.94
N SER A 192 32.17 -2.43 -9.30
CA SER A 192 33.45 -3.02 -8.90
C SER A 192 34.70 -2.21 -9.30
N SER A 193 34.68 -1.52 -10.45
CA SER A 193 35.82 -0.79 -11.01
C SER A 193 35.83 0.70 -10.65
N THR A 194 34.65 1.32 -10.48
CA THR A 194 34.51 2.74 -10.11
C THR A 194 34.34 2.96 -8.60
N GLY A 195 33.83 1.97 -7.87
CA GLY A 195 33.48 2.06 -6.46
C GLY A 195 32.07 2.57 -6.20
N THR A 196 31.85 3.08 -4.98
CA THR A 196 30.56 3.66 -4.58
C THR A 196 30.46 5.10 -5.05
N ASP A 197 29.54 5.38 -5.97
CA ASP A 197 29.17 6.74 -6.35
C ASP A 197 27.95 7.23 -5.55
N VAL A 198 27.89 8.53 -5.25
CA VAL A 198 26.77 9.16 -4.54
C VAL A 198 26.23 10.39 -5.26
N LEU A 199 24.90 10.47 -5.43
CA LEU A 199 24.17 11.71 -5.71
C LEU A 199 23.64 12.26 -4.37
N TYR A 200 24.18 13.40 -3.93
CA TYR A 200 23.74 14.10 -2.73
C TYR A 200 22.63 15.11 -3.05
N PHE A 201 21.66 15.24 -2.15
CA PHE A 201 20.58 16.22 -2.25
C PHE A 201 20.10 16.66 -0.85
N THR A 202 19.55 17.88 -0.77
CA THR A 202 19.11 18.50 0.48
C THR A 202 17.66 18.96 0.36
N TYR A 203 16.82 18.63 1.34
CA TYR A 203 15.42 19.02 1.41
C TYR A 203 14.97 19.08 2.89
N ASN A 204 13.80 19.66 3.18
CA ASN A 204 13.21 19.60 4.52
C ASN A 204 12.29 18.36 4.67
N TYR A 205 12.78 17.34 5.37
CA TYR A 205 12.05 16.10 5.65
C TYR A 205 11.41 16.06 7.05
N TYR A 206 11.53 17.13 7.84
CA TYR A 206 11.19 17.09 9.25
C TYR A 206 9.70 17.28 9.54
N ASN A 207 9.18 16.41 10.41
CA ASN A 207 7.81 16.45 10.94
C ASN A 207 6.73 16.60 9.85
N GLN A 208 7.01 16.05 8.67
CA GLN A 208 6.15 16.02 7.50
C GLN A 208 6.55 14.82 6.65
N TRP A 209 5.58 14.13 6.06
CA TRP A 209 5.89 13.11 5.07
C TRP A 209 6.40 13.73 3.76
N LYS A 210 7.39 13.05 3.19
CA LYS A 210 7.91 13.24 1.84
C LYS A 210 7.89 11.90 1.12
N GLN A 211 7.39 11.87 -0.12
CA GLN A 211 7.76 10.78 -1.02
C GLN A 211 9.17 11.09 -1.53
N ILE A 212 10.08 10.14 -1.45
CA ILE A 212 11.39 10.19 -2.11
C ILE A 212 11.42 9.05 -3.14
N ALA A 213 11.69 9.38 -4.39
CA ALA A 213 12.04 8.38 -5.40
C ALA A 213 13.48 8.62 -5.88
N ALA A 214 14.23 7.54 -6.07
CA ALA A 214 15.59 7.57 -6.58
C ALA A 214 15.75 6.54 -7.70
N VAL A 215 16.13 7.02 -8.89
CA VAL A 215 16.24 6.25 -10.13
C VAL A 215 17.69 6.19 -10.57
N PHE A 216 18.15 5.01 -10.99
CA PHE A 216 19.37 4.83 -11.77
C PHE A 216 19.01 4.17 -13.10
N ASP A 217 19.40 4.81 -14.22
CA ASP A 217 19.09 4.41 -15.60
C ASP A 217 20.26 4.82 -16.52
N ASP A 218 20.83 3.86 -17.29
CA ASP A 218 22.03 3.99 -18.14
C ASP A 218 23.13 4.96 -17.62
N GLY A 219 23.48 4.84 -16.33
CA GLY A 219 24.49 5.68 -15.69
C GLY A 219 24.05 7.09 -15.30
N VAL A 220 22.78 7.44 -15.48
CA VAL A 220 22.15 8.66 -14.93
C VAL A 220 21.50 8.33 -13.59
N LYS A 221 21.76 9.15 -12.57
CA LYS A 221 21.03 9.17 -11.29
C LYS A 221 20.06 10.33 -11.27
N GLN A 222 18.83 10.07 -10.83
CA GLN A 222 17.80 11.08 -10.63
C GLN A 222 17.16 10.91 -9.24
N VAL A 223 16.79 12.02 -8.61
CA VAL A 223 16.06 12.03 -7.34
C VAL A 223 14.87 12.97 -7.43
N TYR A 224 13.74 12.49 -6.92
CA TYR A 224 12.45 13.16 -6.92
C TYR A 224 11.95 13.29 -5.49
N ILE A 225 11.28 14.42 -5.20
CA ILE A 225 10.56 14.65 -3.95
C ILE A 225 9.13 15.02 -4.28
N ASP A 226 8.17 14.34 -3.65
CA ASP A 226 6.73 14.58 -3.83
C ASP A 226 6.30 14.57 -5.32
N GLY A 227 6.87 13.66 -6.11
CA GLY A 227 6.63 13.51 -7.55
C GLY A 227 7.52 14.37 -8.47
N ASP A 228 8.15 15.44 -7.99
CA ASP A 228 8.93 16.37 -8.81
C ASP A 228 10.44 16.06 -8.77
N LYS A 229 11.12 16.05 -9.93
CA LYS A 229 12.59 15.84 -10.02
C LYS A 229 13.34 17.04 -9.43
N ILE A 230 14.16 16.79 -8.39
CA ILE A 230 14.94 17.83 -7.69
C ILE A 230 16.44 17.79 -7.98
N ALA A 231 16.99 16.64 -8.39
CA ALA A 231 18.42 16.46 -8.61
C ALA A 231 18.68 15.40 -9.68
N GLU A 232 19.76 15.58 -10.45
CA GLU A 232 20.21 14.68 -11.50
C GLU A 232 21.74 14.71 -11.59
N LYS A 233 22.37 13.56 -11.91
CA LYS A 233 23.83 13.42 -12.02
C LYS A 233 24.23 12.21 -12.84
N THR A 234 25.19 12.37 -13.75
CA THR A 234 25.89 11.25 -14.40
C THR A 234 26.84 10.56 -13.42
N ALA A 235 26.68 9.24 -13.24
CA ALA A 235 27.58 8.36 -12.52
C ALA A 235 28.77 7.94 -13.40
N PRO A 236 29.88 7.45 -12.82
CA PRO A 236 31.03 6.97 -13.59
C PRO A 236 30.82 5.58 -14.23
N HIS A 237 29.66 4.95 -14.01
CA HIS A 237 29.31 3.58 -14.43
C HIS A 237 27.84 3.51 -14.89
N THR A 238 27.55 2.61 -15.84
CA THR A 238 26.19 2.30 -16.32
C THR A 238 25.62 0.98 -15.78
N THR A 239 26.41 0.22 -15.04
CA THR A 239 26.04 -1.07 -14.43
C THR A 239 26.24 -1.07 -12.92
N LEU A 240 25.57 -1.98 -12.23
CA LEU A 240 25.65 -2.17 -10.79
C LEU A 240 26.25 -3.55 -10.49
N THR A 241 27.20 -3.62 -9.54
CA THR A 241 27.81 -4.89 -9.12
C THR A 241 27.03 -5.50 -7.94
N PRO A 242 26.36 -6.66 -8.11
CA PRO A 242 25.56 -7.26 -7.04
C PRO A 242 26.37 -7.64 -5.81
N VAL A 243 25.80 -7.36 -4.62
CA VAL A 243 26.33 -7.80 -3.33
C VAL A 243 25.43 -8.85 -2.70
N ASP A 244 26.04 -9.79 -1.98
CA ASP A 244 25.33 -10.82 -1.20
C ASP A 244 25.09 -10.31 0.22
N ALA A 245 24.00 -9.56 0.39
CA ALA A 245 23.63 -8.92 1.66
C ALA A 245 22.12 -8.66 1.70
N PRO A 246 21.46 -8.67 2.88
CA PRO A 246 20.05 -8.32 2.98
C PRO A 246 19.77 -6.88 2.52
N LEU A 247 18.51 -6.61 2.19
CA LEU A 247 18.03 -5.23 2.08
C LEU A 247 17.58 -4.77 3.47
N VAL A 248 18.06 -3.61 3.90
CA VAL A 248 17.77 -3.06 5.23
C VAL A 248 17.00 -1.75 5.11
N VAL A 249 16.00 -1.57 5.97
CA VAL A 249 15.26 -0.32 6.20
C VAL A 249 15.55 0.13 7.64
N GLY A 250 16.00 1.37 7.83
CA GLY A 250 16.22 1.97 9.16
C GLY A 250 17.66 1.96 9.68
N ALA A 251 18.43 0.88 9.48
CA ALA A 251 19.81 0.76 10.01
C ALA A 251 20.92 0.79 8.95
N PHE A 252 22.09 1.29 9.34
CA PHE A 252 23.34 1.14 8.58
C PHE A 252 24.03 -0.21 8.85
N LEU A 253 24.92 -0.65 7.96
CA LEU A 253 25.61 -1.97 7.93
C LEU A 253 26.04 -2.53 9.30
N ASP A 254 26.56 -1.64 10.14
CA ASP A 254 27.19 -1.98 11.42
C ASP A 254 26.18 -2.21 12.56
N HIS A 255 24.89 -1.99 12.29
CA HIS A 255 23.82 -1.95 13.29
C HIS A 255 24.23 -1.06 14.48
N ALA A 256 24.87 0.08 14.16
CA ALA A 256 25.33 1.07 15.13
C ALA A 256 24.81 2.49 14.82
N LYS A 257 24.01 2.66 13.75
CA LYS A 257 23.47 3.96 13.33
C LYS A 257 22.10 3.78 12.69
N TYR A 258 21.12 4.47 13.24
CA TYR A 258 19.71 4.18 13.06
C TYR A 258 18.90 5.43 12.70
N LEU A 259 17.83 5.21 11.96
CA LEU A 259 16.88 6.23 11.49
C LEU A 259 15.98 6.69 12.65
N ASN A 260 15.84 8.00 12.85
CA ASN A 260 14.85 8.55 13.78
C ASN A 260 13.72 9.23 12.98
N GLY A 261 12.61 8.52 12.78
CA GLY A 261 11.52 8.92 11.90
C GLY A 261 10.47 7.82 11.70
N THR A 262 9.53 8.04 10.79
CA THR A 262 8.56 7.02 10.36
C THR A 262 8.70 6.76 8.86
N VAL A 263 8.52 5.51 8.45
CA VAL A 263 8.65 5.06 7.05
C VAL A 263 7.37 4.37 6.60
N SER A 264 6.93 4.62 5.36
CA SER A 264 5.77 3.97 4.73
C SER A 264 6.05 3.67 3.25
N GLN A 265 5.30 2.71 2.69
CA GLN A 265 5.31 2.33 1.27
C GLN A 265 6.73 2.29 0.68
N VAL A 266 7.55 1.32 1.13
CA VAL A 266 8.86 1.07 0.53
C VAL A 266 8.64 0.21 -0.72
N LEU A 267 9.05 0.70 -1.88
CA LEU A 267 9.04 -0.04 -3.14
C LEU A 267 10.45 -0.11 -3.74
N VAL A 268 10.77 -1.24 -4.37
CA VAL A 268 11.95 -1.38 -5.22
C VAL A 268 11.55 -2.00 -6.55
N TYR A 269 12.07 -1.44 -7.64
CA TYR A 269 11.91 -1.91 -9.01
C TYR A 269 13.25 -2.30 -9.60
N ASN A 270 13.29 -3.37 -10.40
CA ASN A 270 14.47 -3.75 -11.19
C ASN A 270 14.50 -3.09 -12.58
N ARG A 271 13.95 -1.87 -12.67
CA ARG A 271 13.91 -1.01 -13.85
C ARG A 271 13.90 0.47 -13.46
N ALA A 272 14.09 1.35 -14.43
CA ALA A 272 13.76 2.76 -14.32
C ALA A 272 12.24 2.99 -14.26
N LEU A 273 11.79 3.88 -13.37
CA LEU A 273 10.48 4.53 -13.48
C LEU A 273 10.63 5.88 -14.17
N THR A 274 9.69 6.21 -15.05
CA THR A 274 9.62 7.51 -15.71
C THR A 274 9.09 8.61 -14.79
N ASP A 275 9.40 9.88 -15.09
CA ASP A 275 8.84 11.07 -14.42
C ASP A 275 7.31 10.97 -14.21
N ILE A 276 6.59 10.46 -15.22
CA ILE A 276 5.13 10.30 -15.20
C ILE A 276 4.68 9.22 -14.21
N GLU A 277 5.39 8.08 -14.15
CA GLU A 277 5.09 7.00 -13.20
C GLU A 277 5.37 7.41 -11.75
N ILE A 278 6.43 8.18 -11.53
CA ILE A 278 6.81 8.69 -10.20
C ILE A 278 5.77 9.71 -9.71
N GLN A 279 5.36 10.65 -10.58
CA GLN A 279 4.28 11.60 -10.27
C GLN A 279 2.92 10.89 -10.06
N TYR A 280 2.62 9.86 -10.85
CA TYR A 280 1.42 9.02 -10.67
C TYR A 280 1.45 8.29 -9.32
N LEU A 281 2.59 7.70 -8.95
CA LEU A 281 2.79 6.97 -7.69
C LEU A 281 2.74 7.91 -6.46
N TYR A 282 3.18 9.16 -6.59
CA TYR A 282 3.00 10.18 -5.54
C TYR A 282 1.51 10.48 -5.30
N GLN A 283 0.72 10.58 -6.37
CA GLN A 283 -0.72 10.83 -6.28
C GLN A 283 -1.52 9.58 -5.86
N ASN A 284 -0.99 8.38 -6.13
CA ASN A 284 -1.67 7.10 -5.94
C ASN A 284 -0.79 6.07 -5.20
N PRO A 285 -0.32 6.36 -3.96
CA PRO A 285 0.70 5.54 -3.28
C PRO A 285 0.26 4.13 -2.88
N LEU A 286 -1.03 3.80 -3.04
CA LEU A 286 -1.60 2.47 -2.80
C LEU A 286 -1.91 1.69 -4.10
N ALA A 287 -1.63 2.28 -5.27
CA ALA A 287 -1.81 1.67 -6.58
C ALA A 287 -0.56 1.85 -7.46
N PRO A 288 0.61 1.31 -7.05
CA PRO A 288 1.84 1.40 -7.83
C PRO A 288 1.74 0.62 -9.15
N PRO A 289 2.49 1.02 -10.19
CA PRO A 289 2.83 0.13 -11.30
C PRO A 289 3.45 -1.16 -10.75
N THR A 290 3.01 -2.32 -11.24
CA THR A 290 3.51 -3.64 -10.78
C THR A 290 4.57 -4.23 -11.71
N ASP A 291 4.71 -3.68 -12.92
CA ASP A 291 5.67 -4.10 -13.93
C ASP A 291 7.10 -3.88 -13.43
N SER A 292 7.87 -4.96 -13.29
CA SER A 292 9.22 -4.98 -12.71
C SER A 292 9.32 -4.50 -11.24
N LEU A 293 8.22 -4.54 -10.49
CA LEU A 293 8.21 -4.36 -9.04
C LEU A 293 8.78 -5.62 -8.37
N VAL A 294 9.83 -5.46 -7.56
CA VAL A 294 10.55 -6.58 -6.89
C VAL A 294 10.48 -6.53 -5.36
N LEU A 295 10.00 -5.43 -4.79
CA LEU A 295 9.68 -5.31 -3.37
C LEU A 295 8.55 -4.30 -3.19
N TRP A 296 7.54 -4.62 -2.37
CA TRP A 296 6.57 -3.64 -1.88
C TRP A 296 6.19 -3.91 -0.42
N LEU A 297 6.84 -3.20 0.51
CA LEU A 297 6.53 -3.22 1.93
C LEU A 297 5.56 -2.08 2.25
N ARG A 298 4.31 -2.44 2.57
CA ARG A 298 3.24 -1.47 2.84
C ARG A 298 3.18 -0.99 4.29
N PHE A 299 3.75 -1.76 5.22
CA PHE A 299 3.61 -1.60 6.67
C PHE A 299 2.15 -1.41 7.12
N ASN A 300 1.23 -2.26 6.63
CA ASN A 300 -0.21 -2.18 6.90
C ASN A 300 -0.78 -3.38 7.68
N GLU A 301 0.08 -4.29 8.14
CA GLU A 301 -0.25 -5.47 8.94
C GLU A 301 -0.63 -5.10 10.39
N GLY A 302 -0.01 -4.04 10.92
CA GLY A 302 -0.40 -3.40 12.19
C GLY A 302 -0.06 -4.17 13.47
N SER A 303 0.54 -5.37 13.36
CA SER A 303 1.01 -6.17 14.50
C SER A 303 2.00 -7.26 14.06
N GLY A 304 2.74 -7.82 15.01
CA GLY A 304 3.74 -8.86 14.77
C GLY A 304 5.11 -8.31 14.35
N SER A 305 6.03 -9.21 13.99
CA SER A 305 7.43 -8.91 13.65
C SER A 305 7.78 -9.19 12.18
N VAL A 306 6.77 -9.23 11.30
CA VAL A 306 6.91 -9.55 9.87
C VAL A 306 6.16 -8.53 9.04
N VAL A 307 6.79 -8.06 7.95
CA VAL A 307 6.16 -7.25 6.90
C VAL A 307 6.10 -8.09 5.64
N TYR A 308 4.92 -8.21 5.03
CA TYR A 308 4.76 -9.00 3.82
C TYR A 308 5.12 -8.17 2.58
N ASP A 309 5.78 -8.84 1.63
CA ASP A 309 6.07 -8.27 0.32
C ASP A 309 4.87 -8.42 -0.61
N TRP A 310 4.32 -7.28 -1.04
CA TRP A 310 3.18 -7.21 -1.94
C TRP A 310 3.55 -7.13 -3.43
N SER A 311 4.84 -7.25 -3.77
CA SER A 311 5.27 -7.38 -5.18
C SER A 311 4.98 -8.77 -5.77
N GLY A 312 4.84 -9.79 -4.93
CA GLY A 312 4.72 -11.19 -5.35
C GLY A 312 6.06 -11.92 -5.52
N ASN A 313 7.18 -11.36 -5.04
CA ASN A 313 8.51 -11.98 -5.08
C ASN A 313 8.88 -12.70 -3.76
N GLU A 314 7.95 -12.75 -2.78
CA GLU A 314 8.14 -13.36 -1.46
C GLU A 314 9.29 -12.74 -0.62
N ASN A 315 9.72 -11.51 -0.97
CA ASN A 315 10.82 -10.78 -0.33
C ASN A 315 10.39 -10.16 1.03
N HIS A 316 9.88 -10.97 1.95
CA HIS A 316 9.30 -10.53 3.23
C HIS A 316 10.36 -9.99 4.20
N GLY A 317 10.00 -8.97 4.98
CA GLY A 317 10.88 -8.34 5.96
C GLY A 317 10.61 -8.82 7.39
N THR A 318 11.68 -8.97 8.19
CA THR A 318 11.62 -9.20 9.64
C THR A 318 11.89 -7.89 10.38
N ILE A 319 11.06 -7.55 11.36
CA ILE A 319 11.13 -6.31 12.14
C ILE A 319 11.92 -6.54 13.42
N TYR A 320 12.83 -5.62 13.71
CA TYR A 320 13.60 -5.52 14.95
C TYR A 320 13.34 -4.15 15.58
N GLY A 321 12.75 -4.15 16.78
CA GLY A 321 12.37 -2.94 17.53
C GLY A 321 11.15 -2.19 16.97
N ALA A 322 11.20 -1.80 15.69
CA ALA A 322 10.35 -0.74 15.12
C ALA A 322 8.83 -0.96 15.32
N GLU A 323 8.15 0.09 15.83
CA GLU A 323 6.73 0.00 16.22
C GLU A 323 5.76 0.28 15.06
N TRP A 324 4.61 -0.39 15.07
CA TRP A 324 3.52 -0.15 14.13
C TRP A 324 2.75 1.13 14.43
N GLY A 325 2.41 1.91 13.39
CA GLY A 325 1.56 3.09 13.55
C GLY A 325 0.74 3.45 12.31
N TYR A 326 -0.12 4.46 12.47
CA TYR A 326 -0.95 5.02 11.40
C TYR A 326 -1.10 6.53 11.58
N GLU A 327 -1.11 7.29 10.47
CA GLU A 327 -1.37 8.73 10.48
C GLU A 327 -2.51 9.10 9.52
N VAL A 328 -3.38 10.02 9.95
CA VAL A 328 -4.44 10.60 9.11
C VAL A 328 -3.81 11.62 8.16
N TYR A 329 -3.17 11.14 7.10
CA TYR A 329 -2.33 11.98 6.25
C TYR A 329 -3.12 13.16 5.65
N PRO A 330 -2.73 14.43 5.91
CA PRO A 330 -3.59 15.58 5.67
C PRO A 330 -3.54 16.12 4.22
N LYS A 331 -2.72 15.53 3.34
CA LYS A 331 -2.45 16.04 1.99
C LYS A 331 -2.51 14.95 0.91
N TYR A 332 -2.99 15.35 -0.26
CA TYR A 332 -2.90 14.70 -1.58
C TYR A 332 -3.43 13.28 -1.84
N VAL A 333 -3.70 12.42 -0.85
CA VAL A 333 -4.53 11.25 -1.18
C VAL A 333 -5.96 11.72 -1.45
N ASN A 334 -6.48 11.45 -2.65
CA ASN A 334 -7.87 11.71 -2.99
C ASN A 334 -8.79 11.09 -1.93
N SER A 335 -9.50 11.92 -1.15
CA SER A 335 -10.42 11.41 -0.14
C SER A 335 -11.49 10.58 -0.84
N MET A 336 -11.55 9.27 -0.57
CA MET A 336 -12.42 8.34 -1.27
C MET A 336 -13.87 8.73 -1.05
N LEU A 337 -14.43 9.43 -2.03
CA LEU A 337 -15.78 9.96 -1.97
C LEU A 337 -16.70 8.88 -2.52
N LEU A 338 -17.08 7.93 -1.66
CA LEU A 338 -18.10 6.94 -1.99
C LEU A 338 -19.45 7.67 -2.14
N GLU A 339 -19.73 8.15 -3.34
CA GLU A 339 -21.05 8.63 -3.71
C GLU A 339 -22.01 7.44 -3.78
N PHE A 340 -22.83 7.28 -2.73
CA PHE A 340 -23.85 6.26 -2.65
C PHE A 340 -25.23 6.87 -2.92
N ARG A 341 -25.76 6.70 -4.13
CA ARG A 341 -27.12 7.09 -4.50
C ARG A 341 -28.07 5.87 -4.43
N PRO A 342 -28.97 5.77 -3.44
CA PRO A 342 -29.99 4.73 -3.44
C PRO A 342 -31.02 5.02 -4.54
N LYS A 343 -31.26 4.05 -5.43
CA LYS A 343 -32.42 4.11 -6.34
C LYS A 343 -33.65 3.69 -5.55
N VAL A 344 -34.52 4.65 -5.23
CA VAL A 344 -35.81 4.36 -4.58
C VAL A 344 -36.68 3.56 -5.54
N THR A 345 -37.01 2.32 -5.15
CA THR A 345 -38.15 1.58 -5.69
C THR A 345 -39.28 1.66 -4.68
N THR A 346 -40.38 2.26 -5.11
CA THR A 346 -41.68 2.29 -4.42
C THR A 346 -42.26 0.89 -4.24
#